data_AF-A0A8T4DG91-F1
#
_entry.id   AF-A0A8T4DG91-F1
#
_cell.length_a   1.000
_cell.length_b   1.000
_cell.length_c   1.000
_cell.angle_alpha   90.00
_cell.angle_beta   90.00
_cell.angle_gamma   90.00
#
_symmetry.space_group_name_H-M   'P 1'
#
loop_
_entity.id
_entity.type
_entity.pdbx_description
1 polymer ?
#
loop_
_entity_poly.entity_id
_entity_poly.type
_entity_poly.pdbx_seq_one_letter_code
_entity_poly.pdbx_strand_id
1 'polypeptide(L)'
;MSGMGTTIKTIKDAGYRVIIKNEDGSPKKVWRCLVKEGNYGKFISVEQHWVRKTEGEKITESDWARKSINFPYDKDKAFATWNSIMELLESAFGAGESADLEREVEEEFGEELEGLEDEL
;
A
#
# COMPACT_ATOMS: atom_id res chain seq x y z
N MET A 1 -23.31 -11.35 21.95
CA MET A 1 -23.23 -11.01 20.50
C MET A 1 -21.94 -11.61 19.97
N SER A 2 -22.02 -12.72 19.23
CA SER A 2 -20.86 -13.39 18.61
C SER A 2 -20.34 -12.52 17.47
N GLY A 3 -19.26 -11.77 17.70
CA GLY A 3 -18.58 -11.03 16.63
C GLY A 3 -18.03 -12.02 15.62
N MET A 4 -18.69 -12.13 14.46
CA MET A 4 -18.14 -12.88 13.32
C MET A 4 -16.91 -12.13 12.82
N GLY A 5 -15.76 -12.43 13.43
CA GLY A 5 -14.48 -11.91 12.96
C GLY A 5 -14.29 -12.33 11.50
N THR A 6 -14.14 -11.34 10.63
CA THR A 6 -13.82 -11.55 9.21
C THR A 6 -12.51 -12.34 9.14
N THR A 7 -12.62 -13.65 8.90
CA THR A 7 -11.45 -14.53 8.87
C THR A 7 -10.83 -14.44 7.49
N ILE A 8 -9.87 -13.53 7.33
CA ILE A 8 -9.08 -13.41 6.10
C ILE A 8 -7.94 -14.43 6.18
N LYS A 9 -7.85 -15.32 5.19
CA LYS A 9 -6.75 -16.29 5.06
C LYS A 9 -5.90 -15.99 3.83
N THR A 10 -4.60 -16.19 3.94
CA THR A 10 -3.70 -16.21 2.77
C THR A 10 -3.81 -17.58 2.10
N ILE A 11 -4.12 -17.59 0.80
CA ILE A 11 -4.24 -18.82 0.00
C ILE A 11 -3.09 -19.02 -0.98
N LYS A 12 -2.35 -17.96 -1.32
CA LYS A 12 -1.15 -18.04 -2.17
C LYS A 12 -0.19 -16.90 -1.83
N ASP A 13 1.11 -17.19 -1.77
CA ASP A 13 2.18 -16.20 -1.79
C ASP A 13 2.76 -16.14 -3.22
N ALA A 14 2.63 -14.98 -3.87
CA ALA A 14 3.12 -14.75 -5.23
C ALA A 14 4.58 -14.25 -5.25
N GLY A 15 5.19 -14.03 -4.09
CA GLY A 15 6.55 -13.53 -3.94
C GLY A 15 6.59 -12.09 -3.44
N TYR A 16 7.75 -11.45 -3.61
CA TYR A 16 8.01 -10.13 -3.05
C TYR A 16 8.92 -9.27 -3.93
N ARG A 17 8.97 -7.97 -3.60
CA ARG A 17 9.93 -6.99 -4.13
C ARG A 17 10.58 -6.23 -2.97
N VAL A 18 11.90 -6.08 -3.04
CA VAL A 18 12.68 -5.43 -1.98
C VAL A 18 12.54 -3.92 -2.09
N ILE A 19 12.23 -3.28 -0.96
CA ILE A 19 12.17 -1.82 -0.81
C ILE A 19 13.48 -1.32 -0.18
N ILE A 20 13.91 -1.98 0.89
CA ILE A 20 15.12 -1.64 1.65
C ILE A 20 15.93 -2.92 1.87
N LYS A 21 17.25 -2.82 1.71
CA LYS A 21 18.22 -3.89 2.02
C LYS A 21 18.97 -3.57 3.32
N ASN A 22 19.48 -4.62 3.98
CA ASN A 22 20.50 -4.49 5.01
C ASN A 22 21.88 -4.24 4.35
N GLU A 23 22.90 -3.96 5.16
CA GLU A 23 24.27 -3.72 4.68
C GLU A 23 24.87 -4.94 3.98
N ASP A 24 24.52 -6.14 4.43
CA ASP A 24 24.92 -7.42 3.81
C ASP A 24 24.16 -7.75 2.50
N GLY A 25 23.31 -6.82 2.04
CA GLY A 25 22.50 -6.98 0.82
C GLY A 25 21.21 -7.78 1.00
N SER A 26 20.98 -8.37 2.18
CA SER A 26 19.76 -9.13 2.47
C SER A 26 18.52 -8.22 2.52
N PRO A 27 17.31 -8.73 2.22
CA PRO A 27 16.09 -7.92 2.31
C PRO A 27 15.80 -7.49 3.76
N LYS A 28 15.60 -6.18 3.98
CA LYS A 28 15.16 -5.60 5.27
C LYS A 28 13.67 -5.29 5.27
N LYS A 29 13.20 -4.65 4.21
CA LYS A 29 11.79 -4.26 4.02
C LYS A 29 11.34 -4.60 2.61
N VAL A 30 10.17 -5.21 2.48
CA VAL A 30 9.66 -5.71 1.20
C VAL A 30 8.18 -5.37 1.00
N TRP A 31 7.75 -5.36 -0.26
CA TRP A 31 6.36 -5.57 -0.65
C TRP A 31 6.15 -7.06 -0.92
N ARG A 32 5.27 -7.73 -0.16
CA ARG A 32 4.82 -9.12 -0.43
C ARG A 32 3.50 -9.08 -1.19
N CYS A 33 3.38 -9.88 -2.23
CA CYS A 33 2.14 -10.03 -2.99
C CYS A 33 1.44 -11.33 -2.59
N LEU A 34 0.30 -11.21 -1.92
CA LEU A 34 -0.45 -12.32 -1.33
C LEU A 34 -1.82 -12.40 -1.98
N VAL A 35 -2.26 -13.58 -2.38
CA VAL A 35 -3.68 -13.83 -2.68
C VAL A 35 -4.35 -14.25 -1.38
N LYS A 36 -5.39 -13.51 -0.99
CA LYS A 36 -6.16 -13.75 0.22
C LYS A 36 -7.61 -14.04 -0.11
N GLU A 37 -8.28 -14.73 0.79
CA GLU A 37 -9.71 -15.05 0.70
C GLU A 37 -10.36 -14.67 2.03
N GLY A 38 -11.38 -13.83 1.97
CA GLY A 38 -12.22 -13.47 3.11
C GLY A 38 -13.69 -13.63 2.77
N ASN A 39 -14.57 -13.12 3.62
CA ASN A 39 -16.02 -13.28 3.48
C ASN A 39 -16.59 -12.67 2.18
N TYR A 40 -15.89 -11.69 1.59
CA TYR A 40 -16.28 -11.02 0.35
C TYR A 40 -15.64 -11.62 -0.91
N GLY A 41 -14.94 -12.76 -0.77
CA GLY A 41 -14.27 -13.46 -1.87
C GLY A 41 -12.75 -13.28 -1.88
N LYS A 42 -12.16 -13.64 -3.02
CA LYS A 42 -10.70 -13.57 -3.24
C LYS A 42 -10.27 -12.17 -3.64
N PHE A 43 -9.10 -11.77 -3.18
CA PHE A 43 -8.44 -10.52 -3.55
C PHE A 43 -6.92 -10.68 -3.49
N ILE A 44 -6.21 -9.76 -4.14
CA ILE A 44 -4.75 -9.66 -4.08
C ILE A 44 -4.41 -8.55 -3.09
N SER A 45 -3.53 -8.81 -2.14
CA SER A 45 -3.01 -7.84 -1.19
C SER A 45 -1.51 -7.69 -1.39
N VAL A 46 -1.07 -6.48 -1.73
CA VAL A 46 0.34 -6.11 -1.78
C VAL A 46 0.70 -5.42 -0.47
N GLU A 47 1.41 -6.11 0.40
CA GLU A 47 1.61 -5.72 1.81
C GLU A 47 3.07 -5.36 2.09
N GLN A 48 3.31 -4.29 2.86
CA GLN A 48 4.65 -4.04 3.38
C GLN A 48 4.95 -4.97 4.54
N HIS A 49 6.16 -5.53 4.54
CA HIS A 49 6.65 -6.36 5.63
C HIS A 49 8.08 -5.99 6.02
N TRP A 50 8.36 -6.05 7.33
CA TRP A 50 9.72 -6.11 7.86
C TRP A 50 10.17 -7.56 7.86
N VAL A 51 11.30 -7.84 7.23
CA VAL A 51 11.84 -9.19 7.11
C VAL A 51 12.53 -9.56 8.42
N ARG A 52 12.17 -10.71 8.99
CA ARG A 52 12.80 -11.26 10.21
C ARG A 52 13.76 -12.37 9.88
N LYS A 53 13.34 -13.29 9.00
CA LYS A 53 14.13 -14.44 8.60
C LYS A 53 13.94 -14.75 7.14
N THR A 54 15.05 -15.12 6.50
CA THR A 54 15.08 -15.67 5.15
C THR A 54 15.76 -17.03 5.15
N GLU A 55 15.37 -17.90 4.23
CA GLU A 55 16.03 -19.16 3.93
C GLU A 55 16.25 -19.22 2.41
N GLY A 56 17.48 -18.95 1.99
CA GLY A 56 17.78 -18.67 0.58
C GLY A 56 17.00 -17.44 0.10
N GLU A 57 16.28 -17.59 -1.01
CA GLU A 57 15.48 -16.49 -1.58
C GLU A 57 14.09 -16.35 -0.94
N LYS A 58 13.71 -17.25 -0.02
CA LYS A 58 12.36 -17.28 0.58
C LYS A 58 12.33 -16.54 1.92
N ILE A 59 11.34 -15.67 2.10
CA ILE A 59 11.04 -15.08 3.41
C ILE A 59 10.21 -16.08 4.21
N THR A 60 10.80 -16.60 5.28
CA THR A 60 10.14 -17.57 6.18
C THR A 60 9.43 -16.90 7.34
N GLU A 61 9.91 -15.72 7.75
CA GLU A 61 9.31 -14.96 8.85
C GLU A 61 9.37 -13.45 8.56
N SER A 62 8.25 -12.76 8.81
CA SER A 62 8.15 -11.32 8.58
C SER A 62 6.97 -10.72 9.33
N ASP A 63 7.12 -9.48 9.78
CA ASP A 63 6.06 -8.72 10.44
C ASP A 63 5.37 -7.77 9.46
N TRP A 64 4.05 -7.65 9.55
CA TRP A 64 3.28 -6.70 8.75
C TRP A 64 3.61 -5.25 9.15
N ALA A 65 3.93 -4.42 8.17
CA ALA A 65 4.34 -3.03 8.34
C ALA A 65 3.19 -2.03 8.14
N ARG A 66 1.94 -2.47 8.36
CA ARG A 66 0.70 -1.64 8.38
C ARG A 66 0.28 -0.96 7.08
N LYS A 67 1.02 -1.15 5.98
CA LYS A 67 0.64 -0.64 4.66
C LYS A 67 0.30 -1.79 3.73
N SER A 68 -0.85 -1.70 3.07
CA SER A 68 -1.30 -2.65 2.06
C SER A 68 -2.03 -1.92 0.95
N ILE A 69 -1.92 -2.43 -0.26
CA ILE A 69 -2.75 -2.02 -1.40
C ILE A 69 -3.48 -3.27 -1.87
N ASN A 70 -4.80 -3.21 -1.91
CA ASN A 70 -5.64 -4.35 -2.26
C ASN A 70 -6.17 -4.19 -3.68
N PHE A 71 -6.17 -5.28 -4.43
CA PHE A 71 -6.69 -5.36 -5.78
C PHE A 71 -7.73 -6.48 -5.88
N PRO A 72 -8.73 -6.33 -6.77
CA PRO A 72 -9.60 -7.44 -7.14
C PRO A 72 -8.81 -8.67 -7.59
N TYR A 73 -9.35 -9.88 -7.38
CA TYR A 73 -8.74 -11.10 -7.93
C TYR A 73 -9.03 -11.29 -9.44
N ASP A 74 -9.98 -10.54 -9.98
CA ASP A 74 -10.22 -10.46 -11.42
C ASP A 74 -9.08 -9.69 -12.10
N LYS A 75 -8.52 -10.28 -13.16
CA LYS A 75 -7.31 -9.77 -13.83
C LYS A 75 -7.53 -8.37 -14.41
N ASP A 76 -8.59 -8.17 -15.18
CA ASP A 76 -8.81 -6.93 -15.91
C ASP A 76 -9.13 -5.79 -14.94
N LYS A 77 -9.92 -6.07 -13.90
CA LYS A 77 -10.19 -5.11 -12.81
C LYS A 77 -8.93 -4.78 -12.01
N ALA A 78 -8.07 -5.77 -11.73
CA ALA A 78 -6.82 -5.51 -11.01
C ALA A 78 -5.90 -4.56 -11.78
N PHE A 79 -5.75 -4.75 -13.09
CA PHE A 79 -4.94 -3.86 -13.93
C PHE A 79 -5.59 -2.49 -14.11
N ALA A 80 -6.92 -2.40 -14.21
CA ALA A 80 -7.61 -1.11 -14.23
C ALA A 80 -7.38 -0.33 -12.91
N THR A 81 -7.47 -0.99 -11.75
CA THR A 81 -7.14 -0.38 -10.46
C THR A 81 -5.68 0.07 -10.40
N TRP A 82 -4.75 -0.72 -10.91
CA TRP A 82 -3.33 -0.36 -10.97
C TRP A 82 -3.07 0.88 -11.84
N ASN A 83 -3.66 0.93 -13.03
CA ASN A 83 -3.48 2.06 -13.95
C ASN A 83 -4.02 3.35 -13.33
N SER A 84 -5.19 3.32 -12.71
CA SER A 84 -5.75 4.49 -12.01
C SER A 84 -4.85 4.98 -10.87
N ILE A 85 -4.24 4.07 -10.10
CA ILE A 85 -3.25 4.44 -9.07
C ILE A 85 -2.00 5.07 -9.71
N MET A 86 -1.51 4.51 -10.81
CA MET A 86 -0.36 5.05 -11.53
C MET A 86 -0.62 6.45 -12.08
N GLU A 87 -1.79 6.67 -12.70
CA GLU A 87 -2.21 7.99 -13.19
C GLU A 87 -2.23 9.03 -12.05
N LEU A 88 -2.80 8.70 -10.88
CA LEU A 88 -2.79 9.58 -9.71
C LEU A 88 -1.36 9.90 -9.23
N LEU A 89 -0.46 8.92 -9.25
CA LEU A 89 0.94 9.14 -8.88
C LEU A 89 1.65 10.04 -9.89
N GLU A 90 1.42 9.83 -11.19
CA GLU A 90 1.98 10.65 -12.27
C GLU A 90 1.50 12.11 -12.18
N SER A 91 0.21 12.32 -11.91
CA SER A 91 -0.36 13.65 -11.66
C SER A 91 0.32 14.34 -10.46
N ALA A 92 0.56 13.60 -9.37
CA ALA A 92 1.23 14.17 -8.18
C ALA A 92 2.68 14.60 -8.44
N PHE A 93 3.37 13.99 -9.40
CA PHE A 93 4.74 14.37 -9.78
C PHE A 93 4.79 15.39 -10.94
N GLY A 94 3.64 15.91 -11.39
CA GLY A 94 3.57 16.93 -12.45
C GLY A 94 3.93 16.42 -13.85
N ALA A 95 3.84 15.11 -14.08
CA ALA A 95 4.04 14.52 -15.40
C ALA A 95 2.78 14.60 -16.29
N GLY A 96 1.65 15.03 -15.73
CA GLY A 96 0.47 15.47 -16.47
C GLY A 96 0.42 17.00 -16.51
N GLU A 97 0.18 17.57 -17.69
CA GLU A 97 0.07 19.01 -17.91
C GLU A 97 -0.81 19.69 -16.85
N SER A 98 -0.27 20.80 -16.33
CA SER A 98 -0.85 21.78 -15.42
C SER A 98 -2.31 22.16 -15.70
N ALA A 99 -3.13 22.30 -14.64
CA ALA A 99 -4.07 23.44 -14.55
C ALA A 99 -4.78 23.68 -13.20
N ASP A 100 -5.25 22.68 -12.44
CA ASP A 100 -6.42 22.97 -11.56
C ASP A 100 -6.36 22.57 -10.07
N LEU A 101 -5.21 22.13 -9.52
CA LEU A 101 -5.15 21.69 -8.11
C LEU A 101 -4.74 22.77 -7.10
N GLU A 102 -4.10 23.86 -7.54
CA GLU A 102 -3.69 24.92 -6.60
C GLU A 102 -4.89 25.68 -6.02
N ARG A 103 -6.05 25.68 -6.70
CA ARG A 103 -7.25 26.39 -6.23
C ARG A 103 -8.09 25.61 -5.21
N GLU A 104 -8.01 24.28 -5.17
CA GLU A 104 -8.79 23.47 -4.22
C GLU A 104 -8.09 23.30 -2.86
N VAL A 105 -6.75 23.35 -2.81
CA VAL A 105 -6.00 23.18 -1.56
C VAL A 105 -6.04 24.42 -0.67
N GLU A 106 -6.12 25.62 -1.26
CA GLU A 106 -6.29 26.87 -0.50
C GLU A 106 -7.68 26.96 0.15
N GLU A 107 -8.71 26.36 -0.46
CA GLU A 107 -10.08 26.32 0.08
C GLU A 107 -10.29 25.25 1.17
N GLU A 108 -9.66 24.07 1.10
CA GLU A 108 -9.85 23.00 2.11
C GLU A 108 -8.94 23.13 3.34
N PHE A 109 -7.80 23.83 3.25
CA PHE A 109 -6.81 23.89 4.34
C PHE A 109 -6.35 25.30 4.74
N GLY A 110 -6.85 26.36 4.08
CA GLY A 110 -6.49 27.75 4.40
C GLY A 110 -7.06 28.25 5.74
N GLU A 111 -8.21 27.75 6.18
CA GLU A 111 -8.84 28.20 7.44
C GLU A 111 -8.33 27.47 8.71
N GLU A 112 -7.64 26.32 8.59
CA GLU A 112 -7.13 25.58 9.77
C GLU A 112 -5.70 25.99 10.21
N LEU A 113 -5.03 26.90 9.49
CA LEU A 113 -3.67 27.33 9.79
C LEU A 113 -3.54 28.78 10.31
N GLU A 114 -4.61 29.58 10.36
CA GLU A 114 -4.60 30.93 10.96
C GLU A 114 -4.78 30.93 12.50
N GLY A 115 -4.84 29.77 13.16
CA GLY A 115 -5.11 29.66 14.60
C GLY A 115 -3.92 29.29 15.50
N LEU A 116 -2.71 29.12 14.94
CA LEU A 116 -1.53 28.60 15.68
C LEU A 116 -0.29 29.49 15.56
N GLU A 117 -0.46 30.76 15.19
CA GLU A 117 0.55 31.80 15.37
C GLU A 117 0.01 32.85 16.35
N ASP A 118 0.09 32.53 17.64
CA ASP A 118 0.46 33.51 18.66
C ASP A 118 1.07 32.78 19.85
N GLU A 119 2.35 33.04 20.05
CA GLU A 119 3.24 32.47 21.04
C GLU A 119 2.90 32.91 22.49
N LEU A 120 3.51 32.18 23.44
CA LEU A 120 3.74 32.44 24.88
C LEU A 120 2.72 31.91 25.91
#